data_AF-A0A9P5U3W6-F1
#
_entry.id   AF-A0A9P5U3W6-F1
#
_cell.length_a   1.000
_cell.length_b   1.000
_cell.length_c   1.000
_cell.angle_alpha   90.00
_cell.angle_beta   90.00
_cell.angle_gamma   90.00
#
_symmetry.space_group_name_H-M   'P 1'
#
loop_
_entity.id
_entity.type
_entity.pdbx_description
1 polymer ?
#
loop_
_entity_poly.entity_id
_entity_poly.type
_entity_poly.pdbx_seq_one_letter_code
_entity_poly.pdbx_strand_id
1 'polypeptide(L)'
;MGLVYAGLLSLGFIFSGLLIASHSIGIPSEAYDSNSNLHLNLGYWYRELILLLINMALLKPALLCIGIVHENTLKWTLATEEDRFKENKIRLEFNANFRFLASSVHPWSINGLPATALMAISLAITYAASSMILLELEDTSSGYNTVVSFFSLIVIGVFLLIQSLFAFCAVRTVAVPTWSISPLTTAHILVHNGLLKRHEGRCMLGLADQFKSGARMPNDGAHTAAWDCHDQYARFVGYIMMLVGSGFYWGLVIMGMVESGTQGTQSGSSYSPLININTTVMNFSWNGEAPVAGLVWGLAIQFGFMGGIVTTALTCTETLVALSYDERLWGEIAHKKGSDYSPTFWKKYVVSWQPLAILMAEPVFHWLFGLAVGVSADTGFHVRPIQIFYISGAGVLGLGIIFGAAKFPRKTLCPKTFGHLQTIVDLVDVWPETLEQKMYWGKKKICAAENLGVKSGLATVYHAGTSIEKDGVSTVIGHEWYGGENCPGCFSDLAN
;
A
#
# COMPACT_ATOMS: atom_id res chain seq x y z
N MET A 1 21.18 -3.66 -1.65
CA MET A 1 20.89 -5.02 -1.13
C MET A 1 19.53 -5.53 -1.57
N GLY A 2 18.40 -4.90 -1.23
CA GLY A 2 17.06 -5.39 -1.60
C GLY A 2 16.83 -5.63 -3.11
N LEU A 3 17.25 -4.70 -3.97
CA LEU A 3 17.18 -4.87 -5.43
C LEU A 3 18.07 -6.01 -5.95
N VAL A 4 19.25 -6.20 -5.34
CA VAL A 4 20.15 -7.31 -5.69
C VAL A 4 19.50 -8.65 -5.32
N TYR A 5 18.89 -8.73 -4.14
CA TYR A 5 18.12 -9.90 -3.73
C TYR A 5 16.98 -10.19 -4.72
N ALA A 6 16.18 -9.19 -5.09
CA ALA A 6 15.09 -9.36 -6.06
C ALA A 6 15.60 -9.82 -7.44
N GLY A 7 16.70 -9.25 -7.93
CA GLY A 7 17.34 -9.65 -9.18
C GLY A 7 17.89 -11.08 -9.15
N LEU A 8 18.56 -11.47 -8.06
CA LEU A 8 19.06 -12.84 -7.90
C LEU A 8 17.93 -13.86 -7.78
N LEU A 9 16.88 -13.54 -7.02
CA LEU A 9 15.70 -14.38 -6.88
C LEU A 9 15.01 -14.57 -8.24
N SER A 10 14.86 -13.50 -9.01
CA SER A 10 14.34 -13.52 -10.37
C SER A 10 15.14 -14.44 -11.29
N LEU A 11 16.47 -14.31 -11.32
CA LEU A 11 17.34 -15.19 -12.10
C LEU A 11 17.25 -16.65 -11.64
N GLY A 12 17.10 -16.87 -10.32
CA GLY A 12 16.85 -18.19 -9.74
C GLY A 12 15.58 -18.83 -10.28
N PHE A 13 14.47 -18.09 -10.29
CA PHE A 13 13.20 -18.57 -10.86
C PHE A 13 13.30 -18.90 -12.36
N ILE A 14 13.94 -18.03 -13.16
CA ILE A 14 14.18 -18.28 -14.59
C ILE A 14 15.01 -19.55 -14.78
N PHE A 15 16.13 -19.65 -14.05
CA PHE A 15 17.04 -20.79 -14.15
C PHE A 15 16.36 -22.10 -13.74
N SER A 16 15.63 -22.12 -12.61
CA SER A 16 14.87 -23.29 -12.18
C SER A 16 13.80 -23.70 -13.20
N GLY A 17 13.09 -22.73 -13.79
CA GLY A 17 12.12 -23.00 -14.85
C GLY A 17 12.77 -23.59 -16.10
N LEU A 18 13.89 -23.02 -16.56
CA LEU A 18 14.65 -23.55 -17.71
C LEU A 18 15.26 -24.94 -17.44
N LEU A 19 15.72 -25.20 -16.21
CA LEU A 19 16.21 -26.52 -15.81
C LEU A 19 15.10 -27.58 -15.87
N ILE A 20 13.92 -27.28 -15.32
CA ILE A 20 12.75 -28.16 -15.40
C ILE A 20 12.37 -28.40 -16.86
N ALA A 21 12.31 -27.33 -17.68
CA ALA A 21 11.98 -27.44 -19.10
C ALA A 21 13.01 -28.25 -19.93
N SER A 22 14.29 -28.22 -19.53
CA SER A 22 15.40 -28.87 -20.25
C SER A 22 15.68 -30.32 -19.81
N HIS A 23 14.87 -30.90 -18.93
CA HIS A 23 14.97 -32.30 -18.47
C HIS A 23 16.32 -32.69 -17.81
N SER A 24 17.14 -31.72 -17.36
CA SER A 24 18.53 -31.99 -16.96
C SER A 24 18.73 -32.41 -15.50
N ILE A 25 17.66 -32.58 -14.72
CA ILE A 25 17.77 -33.06 -13.34
C ILE A 25 17.80 -34.59 -13.38
N GLY A 26 18.85 -35.22 -12.86
CA GLY A 26 19.05 -36.67 -12.78
C GLY A 26 18.08 -37.41 -11.85
N ILE A 27 16.83 -36.98 -11.80
CA ILE A 27 15.69 -37.65 -11.17
C ILE A 27 15.27 -38.79 -12.12
N PRO A 28 14.89 -39.98 -11.59
CA PRO A 28 14.47 -41.12 -12.40
C PRO A 28 13.37 -40.74 -13.40
N SER A 29 13.48 -41.26 -14.63
CA SER A 29 12.61 -40.88 -15.77
C SER A 29 11.12 -41.15 -15.54
N GLU A 30 10.76 -41.96 -14.54
CA GLU A 30 9.37 -42.23 -14.15
C GLU A 30 8.67 -41.00 -13.54
N ALA A 31 9.42 -39.96 -13.15
CA ALA A 31 8.87 -38.71 -12.58
C ALA A 31 8.61 -37.60 -13.62
N TYR A 32 8.86 -37.86 -14.91
CA TYR A 32 8.69 -36.92 -16.01
C TYR A 32 7.84 -37.55 -17.13
N ASP A 33 6.82 -36.84 -17.60
CA ASP A 33 6.15 -37.15 -18.87
C ASP A 33 6.54 -36.12 -19.94
N SER A 34 6.17 -36.40 -21.20
CA SER A 34 6.47 -35.71 -22.47
C SER A 34 6.31 -34.18 -22.52
N ASN A 35 5.77 -33.53 -21.48
CA ASN A 35 5.57 -32.08 -21.37
C ASN A 35 6.61 -31.35 -20.48
N SER A 36 7.68 -32.02 -20.04
CA SER A 36 8.79 -31.43 -19.26
C SER A 36 8.42 -30.89 -17.87
N ASN A 37 7.27 -31.25 -17.29
CA ASN A 37 6.91 -30.81 -15.94
C ASN A 37 7.46 -31.75 -14.86
N LEU A 38 7.67 -31.23 -13.64
CA LEU A 38 8.10 -32.05 -12.50
C LEU A 38 6.87 -32.52 -11.70
N HIS A 39 6.71 -33.83 -11.56
CA HIS A 39 5.57 -34.43 -10.87
C HIS A 39 5.90 -34.71 -9.41
N LEU A 40 5.01 -34.32 -8.50
CA LEU A 40 5.15 -34.49 -7.07
C LEU A 40 3.89 -35.14 -6.49
N ASN A 41 4.07 -35.95 -5.45
CA ASN A 41 2.98 -36.42 -4.62
C ASN A 41 3.00 -35.63 -3.30
N LEU A 42 2.15 -34.60 -3.24
CA LEU A 42 2.04 -33.70 -2.09
C LEU A 42 0.61 -33.76 -1.55
N GLY A 43 0.44 -33.93 -0.24
CA GLY A 43 -0.87 -33.73 0.37
C GLY A 43 -1.36 -32.30 0.09
N TYR A 44 -2.66 -32.14 -0.18
CA TYR A 44 -3.28 -30.85 -0.53
C TYR A 44 -2.84 -29.71 0.41
N TRP A 45 -2.88 -29.96 1.72
CA TRP A 45 -2.45 -28.98 2.72
C TRP A 45 -1.00 -28.54 2.56
N TYR A 46 -0.08 -29.48 2.28
CA TYR A 46 1.34 -29.16 2.10
C TYR A 46 1.57 -28.35 0.83
N ARG A 47 0.87 -28.66 -0.26
CA ARG A 47 0.91 -27.88 -1.50
C ARG A 47 0.53 -26.42 -1.25
N GLU A 48 -0.62 -26.20 -0.63
CA GLU A 48 -1.12 -24.86 -0.34
C GLU A 48 -0.24 -24.09 0.65
N LEU A 49 0.27 -24.77 1.68
CA LEU A 49 1.21 -24.20 2.63
C LEU A 49 2.52 -23.78 1.93
N ILE A 50 3.04 -24.59 1.01
CA ILE A 50 4.24 -24.25 0.23
C ILE A 50 3.98 -23.00 -0.63
N LEU A 51 2.84 -22.91 -1.32
CA LEU A 51 2.48 -21.72 -2.11
C LEU A 51 2.41 -20.47 -1.23
N LEU A 52 1.78 -20.55 -0.06
CA LEU A 52 1.73 -19.45 0.89
C LEU A 52 3.13 -19.05 1.37
N LEU A 53 3.99 -20.02 1.71
CA LEU A 53 5.35 -19.77 2.16
C LEU A 53 6.22 -19.15 1.05
N ILE A 54 6.09 -19.58 -0.20
CA ILE A 54 6.80 -18.96 -1.34
C ILE A 54 6.36 -17.50 -1.49
N ASN A 55 5.04 -17.24 -1.47
CA ASN A 55 4.51 -15.88 -1.56
C ASN A 55 4.99 -15.00 -0.41
N MET A 56 5.00 -15.51 0.82
CA MET A 56 5.32 -14.75 2.02
C MET A 56 6.82 -14.57 2.24
N ALA A 57 7.63 -15.61 2.03
CA ALA A 57 9.06 -15.61 2.37
C ALA A 57 9.97 -15.19 1.20
N LEU A 58 9.55 -15.44 -0.05
CA LEU A 58 10.38 -15.14 -1.22
C LEU A 58 9.84 -13.93 -1.99
N LEU A 59 8.58 -13.99 -2.44
CA LEU A 59 8.04 -12.96 -3.33
C LEU A 59 7.78 -11.64 -2.60
N LYS A 60 7.10 -11.66 -1.45
CA LYS A 60 6.73 -10.44 -0.74
C LYS A 60 7.93 -9.57 -0.34
N PRO A 61 9.06 -10.10 0.19
CA PRO A 61 10.24 -9.27 0.47
C PRO A 61 10.88 -8.64 -0.77
N ALA A 62 10.93 -9.38 -1.89
CA ALA A 62 11.45 -8.86 -3.17
C ALA A 62 10.57 -7.71 -3.70
N LEU A 63 9.25 -7.94 -3.75
CA LEU A 63 8.26 -6.96 -4.19
C LEU A 63 8.20 -5.74 -3.28
N LEU A 64 8.37 -5.92 -1.96
CA LEU A 64 8.45 -4.82 -1.00
C LEU A 64 9.66 -3.92 -1.28
N CYS A 65 10.83 -4.51 -1.51
CA CYS A 65 12.05 -3.76 -1.80
C CYS A 65 11.93 -2.97 -3.10
N ILE A 66 11.38 -3.58 -4.15
CA ILE A 66 11.13 -2.92 -5.43
C ILE A 66 10.08 -1.80 -5.26
N GLY A 67 8.99 -2.08 -4.54
CA GLY A 67 7.92 -1.13 -4.27
C GLY A 67 8.41 0.13 -3.54
N ILE A 68 9.21 -0.04 -2.48
CA ILE A 68 9.82 1.09 -1.72
C ILE A 68 10.70 1.95 -2.61
N VAL A 69 11.49 1.31 -3.49
CA VAL A 69 12.37 2.04 -4.41
C VAL A 69 11.53 2.86 -5.38
N HIS A 70 10.58 2.22 -6.05
CA HIS A 70 9.71 2.87 -7.02
C HIS A 70 8.89 4.00 -6.38
N GLU A 71 8.29 3.79 -5.22
CA GLU A 71 7.50 4.78 -4.49
C GLU A 71 8.34 6.01 -4.12
N ASN A 72 9.54 5.81 -3.55
CA ASN A 72 10.41 6.94 -3.20
C ASN A 72 10.92 7.68 -4.44
N THR A 73 11.29 6.98 -5.50
CA THR A 73 11.73 7.65 -6.74
C THR A 73 10.57 8.43 -7.37
N LEU A 74 9.36 7.86 -7.40
CA LEU A 74 8.18 8.53 -7.91
C LEU A 74 7.84 9.76 -7.06
N LYS A 75 7.87 9.63 -5.72
CA LYS A 75 7.68 10.75 -4.78
C LYS A 75 8.60 11.92 -5.10
N TRP A 76 9.90 11.65 -5.28
CA TRP A 76 10.87 12.70 -5.55
C TRP A 76 10.77 13.26 -6.97
N THR A 77 10.39 12.46 -7.96
CA THR A 77 10.04 12.98 -9.29
C THR A 77 8.85 13.95 -9.21
N LEU A 78 7.80 13.60 -8.45
CA LEU A 78 6.63 14.46 -8.28
C LEU A 78 6.93 15.73 -7.46
N ALA A 79 7.89 15.67 -6.53
CA ALA A 79 8.36 16.85 -5.80
C ALA A 79 9.08 17.87 -6.68
N THR A 80 9.77 17.41 -7.73
CA THR A 80 10.48 18.30 -8.67
C THR A 80 9.60 18.83 -9.80
N GLU A 81 8.41 18.24 -10.00
CA GLU A 81 7.49 18.63 -11.06
C GLU A 81 6.46 19.65 -10.58
N GLU A 82 6.24 20.69 -11.40
CA GLU A 82 5.14 21.63 -11.24
C GLU A 82 3.84 21.05 -11.79
N ASP A 83 2.73 21.30 -11.10
CA ASP A 83 1.40 20.87 -11.54
C ASP A 83 0.94 21.68 -12.76
N ARG A 84 0.68 20.99 -13.88
CA ARG A 84 0.17 21.59 -15.13
C ARG A 84 -1.15 22.34 -14.96
N PHE A 85 -1.95 22.00 -13.94
CA PHE A 85 -3.27 22.57 -13.72
C PHE A 85 -3.32 23.58 -12.57
N LYS A 86 -2.27 23.68 -11.77
CA LYS A 86 -2.18 24.61 -10.63
C LYS A 86 -0.86 25.37 -10.73
N GLU A 87 -0.92 26.59 -11.27
CA GLU A 87 0.25 27.47 -11.36
C GLU A 87 0.97 27.56 -10.02
N ASN A 88 2.30 27.37 -10.03
CA ASN A 88 3.20 27.45 -8.88
C ASN A 88 2.91 26.47 -7.72
N LYS A 89 2.27 25.32 -7.98
CA LYS A 89 2.16 24.25 -6.98
C LYS A 89 2.96 23.02 -7.37
N ILE A 90 3.70 22.49 -6.40
CA ILE A 90 4.34 21.18 -6.55
C ILE A 90 3.27 20.10 -6.68
N ARG A 91 3.54 19.09 -7.50
CA ARG A 91 2.60 17.99 -7.71
C ARG A 91 2.52 17.03 -6.52
N LEU A 92 3.57 16.98 -5.70
CA LEU A 92 3.62 16.23 -4.45
C LEU A 92 2.87 16.98 -3.33
N GLU A 93 1.56 16.76 -3.20
CA GLU A 93 0.76 17.36 -2.12
C GLU A 93 0.83 16.55 -0.81
N PHE A 94 0.86 15.22 -0.91
CA PHE A 94 0.87 14.30 0.23
C PHE A 94 2.14 13.45 0.23
N ASN A 95 2.65 13.12 1.41
CA ASN A 95 3.82 12.25 1.53
C ASN A 95 3.55 10.84 0.99
N ALA A 96 2.41 10.24 1.38
CA ALA A 96 1.93 8.99 0.82
C ALA A 96 1.15 9.27 -0.48
N ASN A 97 1.78 8.97 -1.62
CA ASN A 97 1.13 9.06 -2.93
C ASN A 97 0.58 7.72 -3.39
N PHE A 98 -0.44 7.80 -4.23
CA PHE A 98 -0.99 6.63 -4.92
C PHE A 98 -0.06 6.23 -6.05
N ARG A 99 0.68 5.13 -5.85
CA ARG A 99 1.60 4.60 -6.86
C ARG A 99 0.95 4.29 -8.22
N PHE A 100 -0.37 4.10 -8.29
CA PHE A 100 -1.09 3.79 -9.54
C PHE A 100 -1.82 4.97 -10.18
N LEU A 101 -2.08 6.05 -9.42
CA LEU A 101 -2.80 7.22 -9.93
C LEU A 101 -1.89 8.44 -10.10
N ALA A 102 -0.65 8.36 -9.60
CA ALA A 102 0.36 9.36 -9.80
C ALA A 102 1.44 8.82 -10.76
N SER A 103 1.80 9.65 -11.72
CA SER A 103 2.88 9.39 -12.68
C SER A 103 3.53 10.71 -13.06
N SER A 104 4.79 10.71 -13.44
CA SER A 104 5.49 11.88 -13.97
C SER A 104 4.72 12.57 -15.11
N VAL A 105 4.85 13.88 -15.20
CA VAL A 105 4.36 14.73 -16.31
C VAL A 105 4.93 14.26 -17.65
N HIS A 106 6.17 13.76 -17.62
CA HIS A 106 6.88 13.24 -18.77
C HIS A 106 6.54 11.76 -18.97
N PRO A 107 5.76 11.40 -20.01
CA PRO A 107 5.28 10.03 -20.19
C PRO A 107 6.43 9.03 -20.41
N TRP A 108 7.57 9.45 -20.94
CA TRP A 108 8.72 8.58 -21.20
C TRP A 108 9.75 8.55 -20.07
N SER A 109 9.49 9.22 -18.94
CA SER A 109 10.37 9.06 -17.78
C SER A 109 10.16 7.68 -17.15
N ILE A 110 11.14 7.21 -16.38
CA ILE A 110 11.05 5.92 -15.66
C ILE A 110 9.90 5.89 -14.65
N ASN A 111 9.43 7.07 -14.23
CA ASN A 111 8.26 7.24 -13.37
C ASN A 111 7.04 7.78 -14.13
N GLY A 112 7.06 7.77 -15.47
CA GLY A 112 5.97 8.15 -16.35
C GLY A 112 4.86 7.10 -16.37
N LEU A 113 3.69 7.48 -16.90
CA LEU A 113 2.49 6.63 -16.92
C LEU A 113 2.73 5.21 -17.48
N PRO A 114 3.41 5.01 -18.62
CA PRO A 114 3.66 3.69 -19.18
C PRO A 114 4.56 2.84 -18.27
N ALA A 115 5.60 3.44 -17.68
CA ALA A 115 6.50 2.72 -16.78
C ALA A 115 5.79 2.31 -15.48
N THR A 116 5.03 3.23 -14.87
CA THR A 116 4.19 2.93 -13.71
C THR A 116 3.12 1.88 -14.01
N ALA A 117 2.46 1.96 -15.16
CA ALA A 117 1.49 0.95 -15.61
C ALA A 117 2.15 -0.41 -15.83
N LEU A 118 3.33 -0.46 -16.45
CA LEU A 118 4.08 -1.70 -16.63
C LEU A 118 4.51 -2.29 -15.29
N MET A 119 4.94 -1.48 -14.33
CA MET A 119 5.26 -1.94 -12.97
C MET A 119 4.04 -2.56 -12.28
N ALA A 120 2.86 -1.94 -12.44
CA ALA A 120 1.59 -2.43 -11.91
C ALA A 120 1.16 -3.76 -12.55
N ILE A 121 1.22 -3.84 -13.89
CA ILE A 121 0.90 -5.04 -14.66
C ILE A 121 1.86 -6.17 -14.27
N SER A 122 3.16 -5.87 -14.17
CA SER A 122 4.16 -6.84 -13.75
C SER A 122 3.88 -7.38 -12.35
N LEU A 123 3.43 -6.52 -11.42
CA LEU A 123 3.09 -6.93 -10.05
C LEU A 123 1.92 -7.91 -10.04
N ALA A 124 0.87 -7.58 -10.80
CA ALA A 124 -0.30 -8.44 -10.94
C ALA A 124 0.04 -9.78 -11.60
N ILE A 125 0.86 -9.78 -12.65
CA ILE A 125 1.31 -11.01 -13.32
C ILE A 125 2.18 -11.86 -12.41
N THR A 126 3.09 -11.26 -11.63
CA THR A 126 3.92 -12.00 -10.67
C THR A 126 3.09 -12.76 -9.64
N TYR A 127 2.05 -12.13 -9.08
CA TYR A 127 1.15 -12.83 -8.15
C TYR A 127 0.23 -13.84 -8.85
N ALA A 128 -0.27 -13.52 -10.04
CA ALA A 128 -1.11 -14.45 -10.82
C ALA A 128 -0.33 -15.70 -11.27
N ALA A 129 0.97 -15.56 -11.56
CA ALA A 129 1.82 -16.69 -11.89
C ALA A 129 2.24 -17.46 -10.62
N SER A 130 2.30 -16.83 -9.44
CA SER A 130 2.72 -17.50 -8.20
C SER A 130 1.72 -18.54 -7.70
N SER A 131 0.43 -18.32 -7.89
CA SER A 131 -0.63 -19.32 -7.66
C SER A 131 -0.57 -20.50 -8.64
N MET A 132 0.13 -20.35 -9.77
CA MET A 132 0.28 -21.40 -10.79
C MET A 132 1.62 -22.15 -10.67
N ILE A 133 2.42 -21.94 -9.62
CA ILE A 133 3.69 -22.67 -9.43
C ILE A 133 3.44 -24.16 -9.23
N LEU A 134 2.44 -24.52 -8.40
CA LEU A 134 2.05 -25.88 -8.10
C LEU A 134 0.62 -26.12 -8.63
N LEU A 135 0.52 -26.76 -9.79
CA LEU A 135 -0.75 -27.10 -10.41
C LEU A 135 -1.30 -28.40 -9.81
N GLU A 136 -2.60 -28.46 -9.60
CA GLU A 136 -3.31 -29.64 -9.10
C GLU A 136 -3.56 -30.63 -10.26
N LEU A 137 -3.35 -31.92 -10.00
CA LEU A 137 -3.79 -33.01 -10.89
C LEU A 137 -5.00 -33.70 -10.26
N GLU A 138 -6.12 -33.78 -10.99
CA GLU A 138 -7.34 -34.43 -10.50
C GLU A 138 -7.31 -35.94 -10.74
N ASP A 139 -6.74 -36.38 -11.87
CA ASP A 139 -6.54 -37.78 -12.18
C ASP A 139 -5.32 -38.37 -11.46
N THR A 140 -5.56 -38.88 -10.25
CA THR A 140 -4.51 -39.50 -9.41
C THR A 140 -4.15 -40.92 -9.82
N SER A 141 -4.66 -41.46 -10.94
CA SER A 141 -4.40 -42.85 -11.35
C SER A 141 -2.92 -43.18 -11.53
N SER A 142 -2.10 -42.15 -11.75
CA SER A 142 -0.67 -42.20 -12.01
C SER A 142 0.21 -42.10 -10.74
N GLY A 143 -0.39 -41.94 -9.55
CA GLY A 143 0.32 -41.94 -8.26
C GLY A 143 0.94 -40.60 -7.84
N TYR A 144 0.77 -39.55 -8.65
CA TYR A 144 1.09 -38.15 -8.33
C TYR A 144 -0.16 -37.28 -8.39
N ASN A 145 -0.12 -36.11 -7.74
CA ASN A 145 -1.28 -35.23 -7.62
C ASN A 145 -0.94 -33.74 -7.74
N THR A 146 0.33 -33.40 -7.95
CA THR A 146 0.80 -32.02 -8.07
C THR A 146 1.88 -31.93 -9.14
N VAL A 147 1.83 -30.86 -9.94
CA VAL A 147 2.79 -30.59 -11.01
C VAL A 147 3.43 -29.23 -10.79
N VAL A 148 4.78 -29.18 -10.80
CA VAL A 148 5.51 -27.91 -10.75
C VAL A 148 5.59 -27.31 -12.15
N SER A 149 4.96 -26.16 -12.35
CA SER A 149 4.91 -25.50 -13.66
C SER A 149 6.20 -24.73 -13.94
N PHE A 150 6.97 -25.18 -14.94
CA PHE A 150 8.15 -24.44 -15.41
C PHE A 150 7.75 -23.07 -15.98
N PHE A 151 6.58 -23.00 -16.65
CA PHE A 151 6.04 -21.78 -17.25
C PHE A 151 5.86 -20.68 -16.19
N SER A 152 5.19 -21.01 -15.09
CA SER A 152 4.95 -20.07 -13.98
C SER A 152 6.25 -19.55 -13.38
N LEU A 153 7.25 -20.41 -13.18
CA LEU A 153 8.57 -20.00 -12.66
C LEU A 153 9.28 -19.03 -13.61
N ILE A 154 9.28 -19.30 -14.92
CA ILE A 154 9.88 -18.39 -15.91
C ILE A 154 9.13 -17.04 -15.91
N VAL A 155 7.80 -17.05 -15.93
CA VAL A 155 6.98 -15.83 -15.94
C VAL A 155 7.24 -14.98 -14.68
N ILE A 156 7.20 -15.57 -13.49
CA ILE A 156 7.53 -14.89 -12.23
C ILE A 156 8.92 -14.26 -12.31
N GLY A 157 9.90 -15.05 -12.74
CA GLY A 157 11.28 -14.60 -12.84
C GLY A 157 11.43 -13.43 -13.81
N VAL A 158 10.85 -13.50 -15.01
CA VAL A 158 10.91 -12.42 -16.01
C VAL A 158 10.26 -11.14 -15.50
N PHE A 159 9.05 -11.19 -14.94
CA PHE A 159 8.35 -9.98 -14.50
C PHE A 159 9.00 -9.37 -13.25
N LEU A 160 9.55 -10.18 -12.34
CA LEU A 160 10.39 -9.67 -11.25
C LEU A 160 11.67 -9.00 -11.77
N LEU A 161 12.28 -9.55 -12.84
CA LEU A 161 13.47 -8.97 -13.45
C LEU A 161 13.17 -7.58 -14.03
N ILE A 162 12.08 -7.48 -14.78
CA ILE A 162 11.58 -6.23 -15.35
C ILE A 162 11.41 -5.20 -14.22
N GLN A 163 10.66 -5.55 -13.18
CA GLN A 163 10.43 -4.64 -12.05
C GLN A 163 11.73 -4.20 -11.36
N SER A 164 12.65 -5.14 -11.13
CA SER A 164 13.96 -4.84 -10.54
C SER A 164 14.80 -3.92 -11.43
N LEU A 165 14.75 -4.11 -12.75
CA LEU A 165 15.46 -3.28 -13.71
C LEU A 165 14.90 -1.85 -13.72
N PHE A 166 13.57 -1.70 -13.76
CA PHE A 166 12.93 -0.39 -13.68
C PHE A 166 13.27 0.33 -12.38
N ALA A 167 13.20 -0.36 -11.25
CA ALA A 167 13.58 0.21 -9.96
C ALA A 167 15.07 0.60 -9.91
N PHE A 168 15.97 -0.22 -10.48
CA PHE A 168 17.39 0.11 -10.59
C PHE A 168 17.62 1.35 -11.47
N CYS A 169 16.99 1.41 -12.63
CA CYS A 169 17.05 2.58 -13.51
C CYS A 169 16.50 3.84 -12.82
N ALA A 170 15.42 3.73 -12.05
CA ALA A 170 14.84 4.83 -11.29
C ALA A 170 15.84 5.41 -10.27
N VAL A 171 16.54 4.54 -9.53
CA VAL A 171 17.60 4.95 -8.58
C VAL A 171 18.74 5.68 -9.28
N ARG A 172 19.06 5.30 -10.51
CA ARG A 172 20.16 5.90 -11.28
C ARG A 172 19.81 7.23 -11.94
N THR A 173 18.53 7.47 -12.18
CA THR A 173 18.06 8.62 -12.97
C THR A 173 17.39 9.69 -12.12
N VAL A 174 16.82 9.34 -10.97
CA VAL A 174 16.14 10.28 -10.08
C VAL A 174 17.06 10.66 -8.93
N ALA A 175 17.26 11.97 -8.73
CA ALA A 175 17.90 12.49 -7.54
C ALA A 175 16.95 12.30 -6.34
N VAL A 176 17.30 11.37 -5.45
CA VAL A 176 16.55 11.07 -4.21
C VAL A 176 17.31 11.68 -3.03
N PRO A 177 16.86 12.83 -2.48
CA PRO A 177 17.53 13.49 -1.36
C PRO A 177 17.48 12.65 -0.07
N THR A 178 16.42 11.86 0.12
CA THR A 178 16.30 10.95 1.26
C THR A 178 15.45 9.73 0.93
N TRP A 179 15.80 8.62 1.58
CA TRP A 179 15.03 7.38 1.60
C TRP A 179 14.11 7.27 2.81
N SER A 180 14.02 8.32 3.63
CA SER A 180 13.10 8.38 4.75
C SER A 180 11.65 8.36 4.26
N ILE A 181 10.83 7.58 4.97
CA ILE A 181 9.38 7.47 4.75
C ILE A 181 8.65 8.56 5.56
N SER A 182 9.38 9.28 6.42
CA SER A 182 8.81 10.29 7.30
C SER A 182 8.28 11.51 6.53
N PRO A 183 7.00 11.88 6.72
CA PRO A 183 6.47 13.11 6.15
C PRO A 183 7.19 14.35 6.67
N LEU A 184 7.71 14.32 7.91
CA LEU A 184 8.50 15.41 8.49
C LEU A 184 9.83 15.60 7.74
N THR A 185 10.52 14.51 7.44
CA THR A 185 11.79 14.59 6.69
C THR A 185 11.56 15.07 5.27
N THR A 186 10.52 14.58 4.60
CA THR A 186 10.18 15.03 3.25
C THR A 186 9.81 16.51 3.24
N ALA A 187 8.97 16.97 4.17
CA ALA A 187 8.59 18.37 4.28
C ALA A 187 9.79 19.30 4.53
N HIS A 188 10.69 18.95 5.45
CA HIS A 188 11.89 19.76 5.72
C HIS A 188 12.77 19.92 4.47
N ILE A 189 13.02 18.83 3.73
CA ILE A 189 13.86 18.89 2.53
C ILE A 189 13.22 19.78 1.46
N LEU A 190 11.90 19.72 1.31
CA LEU A 190 11.19 20.59 0.36
C LEU A 190 11.28 22.07 0.78
N VAL A 191 11.23 22.37 2.07
CA VAL A 191 11.45 23.73 2.59
C VAL A 191 12.89 24.19 2.36
N HIS A 192 13.87 23.34 2.68
CA HIS A 192 15.28 23.63 2.49
C HIS A 192 15.63 23.91 1.02
N ASN A 193 14.99 23.17 0.09
CA ASN A 193 15.16 23.38 -1.34
C ASN A 193 14.32 24.55 -1.90
N GLY A 194 13.56 25.24 -1.05
CA GLY A 194 12.72 26.38 -1.44
C GLY A 194 11.47 26.01 -2.24
N LEU A 195 11.13 24.72 -2.31
CA LEU A 195 9.96 24.20 -3.04
C LEU A 195 8.66 24.37 -2.26
N LEU A 196 8.75 24.36 -0.92
CA LEU A 196 7.65 24.70 -0.02
C LEU A 196 8.06 25.88 0.86
N LYS A 197 7.10 26.76 1.14
CA LYS A 197 7.30 27.90 2.05
C LYS A 197 6.21 27.87 3.11
N ARG A 198 6.59 28.18 4.35
CA ARG A 198 5.66 28.32 5.46
C ARG A 198 4.76 29.53 5.24
N HIS A 199 3.46 29.34 5.36
CA HIS A 199 2.53 30.46 5.44
C HIS A 199 2.41 30.94 6.89
N GLU A 200 2.60 32.23 7.09
CA GLU A 200 2.48 32.84 8.43
C GLU A 200 1.04 32.77 8.96
N GLY A 201 0.88 32.70 10.28
CA GLY A 201 -0.43 32.69 10.93
C GLY A 201 -1.14 31.35 11.00
N ARG A 202 -0.63 30.27 10.38
CA ARG A 202 -1.32 28.97 10.28
C ARG A 202 -0.95 27.93 11.35
N CYS A 203 -0.65 28.36 12.57
CA CYS A 203 -0.07 27.49 13.60
C CYS A 203 -1.02 26.45 14.23
N MET A 204 -2.34 26.63 14.08
CA MET A 204 -3.40 25.72 14.59
C MET A 204 -4.38 25.26 13.50
N LEU A 205 -4.04 25.47 12.23
CA LEU A 205 -4.93 25.17 11.10
C LEU A 205 -4.53 23.84 10.46
N GLY A 206 -5.36 22.83 10.66
CA GLY A 206 -5.19 21.52 10.03
C GLY A 206 -5.60 21.52 8.55
N LEU A 207 -5.57 20.34 7.94
CA LEU A 207 -5.88 20.14 6.52
C LEU A 207 -7.30 20.61 6.15
N ALA A 208 -8.30 20.34 6.98
CA ALA A 208 -9.69 20.79 6.75
C ALA A 208 -9.84 22.32 6.70
N ASP A 209 -8.86 23.04 7.22
CA ASP A 209 -8.84 24.49 7.30
C ASP A 209 -7.80 25.11 6.36
N GLN A 210 -7.38 24.38 5.32
CA GLN A 210 -6.38 24.81 4.34
C GLN A 210 -6.67 26.18 3.70
N PHE A 211 -7.94 26.58 3.61
CA PHE A 211 -8.36 27.86 3.02
C PHE A 211 -8.68 28.95 4.04
N LYS A 212 -8.56 28.68 5.34
CA LYS A 212 -8.80 29.67 6.41
C LYS A 212 -7.49 30.29 6.86
N SER A 213 -7.52 31.47 7.46
CA SER A 213 -6.37 32.13 8.10
C SER A 213 -6.80 32.68 9.47
N GLY A 214 -5.84 33.18 10.25
CA GLY A 214 -6.12 33.83 11.54
C GLY A 214 -5.93 32.92 12.75
N ALA A 215 -6.16 33.51 13.92
CA ALA A 215 -6.03 32.81 15.20
C ALA A 215 -7.14 31.78 15.35
N ARG A 216 -6.85 30.69 16.06
CA ARG A 216 -7.83 29.62 16.27
C ARG A 216 -7.70 28.99 17.64
N MET A 217 -8.84 28.72 18.26
CA MET A 217 -8.91 27.83 19.41
C MET A 217 -8.77 26.36 18.96
N PRO A 218 -8.01 25.53 19.67
CA PRO A 218 -8.06 24.09 19.48
C PRO A 218 -9.51 23.65 19.73
N ASN A 219 -10.21 23.18 18.70
CA ASN A 219 -11.57 22.71 18.88
C ASN A 219 -11.56 21.54 19.88
N ASP A 220 -12.41 21.57 20.90
CA ASP A 220 -12.50 20.58 21.99
C ASP A 220 -12.86 19.16 21.46
N GLY A 221 -11.89 18.48 20.83
CA GLY A 221 -11.99 17.10 20.40
C GLY A 221 -12.71 16.86 19.06
N ALA A 222 -13.28 17.86 18.41
CA ALA A 222 -13.92 17.75 17.10
C ALA A 222 -12.95 18.09 15.95
N HIS A 223 -11.84 17.34 15.86
CA HIS A 223 -11.09 17.32 14.60
C HIS A 223 -11.88 16.48 13.60
N THR A 224 -12.03 17.03 12.40
CA THR A 224 -12.70 16.40 11.27
C THR A 224 -12.06 15.05 10.95
N ALA A 225 -12.91 14.06 10.66
CA ALA A 225 -12.47 12.71 10.35
C ALA A 225 -11.59 12.71 9.09
N ALA A 226 -10.73 11.70 8.92
CA ALA A 226 -9.91 11.57 7.70
C ALA A 226 -10.79 11.58 6.44
N TRP A 227 -11.97 10.96 6.56
CA TRP A 227 -13.03 10.94 5.56
C TRP A 227 -13.44 12.33 5.07
N ASP A 228 -13.56 13.30 5.98
CA ASP A 228 -14.06 14.64 5.68
C ASP A 228 -12.95 15.60 5.26
N CYS A 229 -11.69 15.31 5.61
CA CYS A 229 -10.55 16.17 5.31
C CYS A 229 -9.88 15.88 3.97
N HIS A 230 -10.07 14.66 3.45
CA HIS A 230 -9.28 14.14 2.35
C HIS A 230 -10.18 13.45 1.33
N ASP A 231 -10.56 14.18 0.27
CA ASP A 231 -11.45 13.67 -0.79
C ASP A 231 -11.00 12.32 -1.35
N GLN A 232 -9.68 12.13 -1.50
CA GLN A 232 -9.17 10.87 -2.02
C GLN A 232 -9.44 9.70 -1.06
N TYR A 233 -9.44 9.91 0.26
CA TYR A 233 -9.72 8.87 1.25
C TYR A 233 -11.10 8.25 1.02
N ALA A 234 -12.14 9.10 0.91
CA ALA A 234 -13.51 8.66 0.65
C ALA A 234 -13.63 7.91 -0.69
N ARG A 235 -12.95 8.42 -1.74
CA ARG A 235 -12.91 7.75 -3.05
C ARG A 235 -12.29 6.36 -2.98
N PHE A 236 -11.19 6.17 -2.25
CA PHE A 236 -10.55 4.85 -2.14
C PHE A 236 -11.33 3.87 -1.32
N VAL A 237 -11.92 4.30 -0.20
CA VAL A 237 -12.83 3.44 0.55
C VAL A 237 -14.01 3.05 -0.34
N GLY A 238 -14.55 3.99 -1.12
CA GLY A 238 -15.58 3.71 -2.12
C GLY A 238 -15.14 2.68 -3.17
N TYR A 239 -13.91 2.78 -3.69
CA TYR A 239 -13.37 1.78 -4.63
C TYR A 239 -13.21 0.41 -3.98
N ILE A 240 -12.68 0.34 -2.74
CA ILE A 240 -12.56 -0.94 -2.01
C ILE A 240 -13.96 -1.54 -1.76
N MET A 241 -14.94 -0.72 -1.37
CA MET A 241 -16.35 -1.15 -1.21
C MET A 241 -16.91 -1.74 -2.50
N MET A 242 -16.69 -1.07 -3.63
CA MET A 242 -17.11 -1.56 -4.94
C MET A 242 -16.44 -2.89 -5.28
N LEU A 243 -15.13 -3.02 -5.07
CA LEU A 243 -14.39 -4.25 -5.35
C LEU A 243 -14.84 -5.43 -4.48
N VAL A 244 -15.09 -5.20 -3.19
CA VAL A 244 -15.64 -6.21 -2.27
C VAL A 244 -17.07 -6.60 -2.67
N GLY A 245 -17.91 -5.62 -3.01
CA GLY A 245 -19.27 -5.86 -3.50
C GLY A 245 -19.29 -6.67 -4.80
N SER A 246 -18.39 -6.36 -5.74
CA SER A 246 -18.19 -7.13 -6.97
C SER A 246 -17.79 -8.58 -6.68
N GLY A 247 -17.00 -8.84 -5.63
CA GLY A 247 -16.66 -10.18 -5.17
C GLY A 247 -17.89 -11.00 -4.74
N PHE A 248 -18.77 -10.43 -3.92
CA PHE A 248 -20.03 -11.08 -3.53
C PHE A 248 -20.95 -11.32 -4.72
N TYR A 249 -21.12 -10.31 -5.59
CA TYR A 249 -21.92 -10.44 -6.79
C TYR A 249 -21.41 -11.57 -7.67
N TRP A 250 -20.10 -11.63 -7.90
CA TRP A 250 -19.49 -12.68 -8.70
C TRP A 250 -19.66 -14.07 -8.05
N GLY A 251 -19.46 -14.18 -6.73
CA GLY A 251 -19.71 -15.42 -5.99
C GLY A 251 -21.15 -15.94 -6.15
N LEU A 252 -22.15 -15.04 -6.09
CA LEU A 252 -23.56 -15.37 -6.32
C LEU A 252 -23.84 -15.82 -7.75
N VAL A 253 -23.24 -15.14 -8.74
CA VAL A 253 -23.39 -15.52 -10.16
C VAL A 253 -22.82 -16.92 -10.39
N ILE A 254 -21.60 -17.20 -9.91
CA ILE A 254 -20.98 -18.53 -10.07
C ILE A 254 -21.80 -19.60 -9.35
N MET A 255 -22.26 -19.33 -8.12
CA MET A 255 -23.13 -20.24 -7.38
C MET A 255 -24.42 -20.54 -8.16
N GLY A 256 -25.10 -19.53 -8.70
CA GLY A 256 -26.31 -19.72 -9.50
C GLY A 256 -26.06 -20.49 -10.80
N MET A 257 -24.94 -20.23 -11.49
CA MET A 257 -24.55 -20.98 -12.69
C MET A 257 -24.28 -22.45 -12.40
N VAL A 258 -23.70 -22.74 -11.23
CA VAL A 258 -23.41 -24.09 -10.77
C VAL A 258 -24.69 -24.83 -10.37
N GLU A 259 -25.59 -24.19 -9.63
CA GLU A 259 -26.89 -24.76 -9.26
C GLU A 259 -27.80 -25.00 -10.49
N SER A 260 -27.70 -24.17 -11.53
CA SER A 260 -28.46 -24.33 -12.76
C SER A 260 -27.95 -25.45 -13.67
N GLY A 261 -26.84 -26.14 -13.31
CA GLY A 261 -26.26 -27.19 -14.12
C GLY A 261 -25.70 -26.69 -15.46
N THR A 262 -25.17 -25.47 -15.49
CA THR A 262 -24.55 -24.89 -16.70
C THR A 262 -23.43 -25.82 -17.21
N GLN A 263 -23.21 -25.88 -18.53
CA GLN A 263 -22.12 -26.67 -19.09
C GLN A 263 -20.77 -26.28 -18.46
N GLY A 264 -19.97 -27.28 -18.07
CA GLY A 264 -18.72 -27.08 -17.32
C GLY A 264 -18.86 -27.16 -15.80
N THR A 265 -20.06 -27.34 -15.27
CA THR A 265 -20.27 -27.52 -13.82
C THR A 265 -20.11 -28.98 -13.43
N GLN A 266 -19.31 -29.25 -12.40
CA GLN A 266 -19.12 -30.59 -11.85
C GLN A 266 -19.23 -30.56 -10.32
N SER A 267 -19.80 -31.61 -9.75
CA SER A 267 -19.78 -31.82 -8.30
C SER A 267 -18.39 -32.30 -7.91
N GLY A 268 -17.46 -31.36 -7.69
CA GLY A 268 -16.13 -31.64 -7.18
C GLY A 268 -16.07 -31.68 -5.65
N SER A 269 -15.08 -32.38 -5.09
CA SER A 269 -14.74 -32.22 -3.68
C SER A 269 -13.91 -30.95 -3.51
N SER A 270 -14.55 -29.81 -3.26
CA SER A 270 -13.80 -28.61 -2.88
C SER A 270 -13.26 -28.74 -1.47
N TYR A 271 -11.95 -28.93 -1.34
CA TYR A 271 -11.31 -28.71 -0.06
C TYR A 271 -11.38 -27.22 0.32
N SER A 272 -11.76 -26.96 1.57
CA SER A 272 -11.59 -25.66 2.22
C SER A 272 -10.81 -25.86 3.51
N PRO A 273 -9.77 -25.02 3.76
CA PRO A 273 -9.01 -25.06 5.01
C PRO A 273 -9.85 -24.61 6.23
N LEU A 274 -11.01 -23.99 6.00
CA LEU A 274 -11.87 -23.45 7.07
C LEU A 274 -13.05 -24.37 7.37
N ILE A 275 -13.72 -24.94 6.36
CA ILE A 275 -14.87 -25.83 6.55
C ILE A 275 -14.89 -26.87 5.43
N ASN A 276 -14.64 -28.15 5.75
CA ASN A 276 -14.65 -29.23 4.77
C ASN A 276 -16.09 -29.60 4.38
N ILE A 277 -16.64 -28.86 3.41
CA ILE A 277 -17.94 -29.13 2.79
C ILE A 277 -17.66 -29.54 1.36
N ASN A 278 -18.29 -30.60 0.86
CA ASN A 278 -18.29 -30.88 -0.57
C ASN A 278 -18.97 -29.71 -1.29
N THR A 279 -18.16 -28.81 -1.87
CA THR A 279 -18.70 -27.67 -2.62
C THR A 279 -18.52 -27.89 -4.11
N THR A 280 -19.59 -27.64 -4.84
CA THR A 280 -19.63 -27.69 -6.29
C THR A 280 -18.65 -26.70 -6.92
N VAL A 281 -18.04 -27.07 -8.05
CA VAL A 281 -17.00 -26.30 -8.72
C VAL A 281 -17.44 -26.02 -10.16
N MET A 282 -17.09 -24.83 -10.65
CA MET A 282 -17.23 -24.52 -12.07
C MET A 282 -15.88 -24.76 -12.76
N ASN A 283 -15.85 -25.73 -13.68
CA ASN A 283 -14.66 -26.11 -14.43
C ASN A 283 -14.77 -25.64 -15.88
N PHE A 284 -13.70 -25.02 -16.36
CA PHE A 284 -13.49 -24.67 -17.75
C PHE A 284 -12.37 -25.56 -18.26
N SER A 285 -12.75 -26.75 -18.72
CA SER A 285 -11.83 -27.82 -19.04
C SER A 285 -11.18 -27.68 -20.40
N TRP A 286 -9.94 -28.15 -20.49
CA TRP A 286 -9.29 -28.52 -21.73
C TRP A 286 -9.03 -30.03 -21.74
N ASN A 287 -8.71 -30.58 -22.91
CA ASN A 287 -8.33 -31.98 -23.04
C ASN A 287 -6.81 -32.11 -22.97
N GLY A 288 -6.32 -33.01 -22.10
CA GLY A 288 -4.89 -33.30 -21.93
C GLY A 288 -4.22 -32.48 -20.84
N GLU A 289 -2.93 -32.77 -20.58
CA GLU A 289 -2.12 -32.01 -19.63
C GLU A 289 -1.84 -30.59 -20.17
N ALA A 290 -1.90 -29.60 -19.26
CA ALA A 290 -2.04 -28.18 -19.52
C ALA A 290 -1.28 -27.67 -20.75
N PRO A 291 -1.95 -27.50 -21.91
CA PRO A 291 -1.29 -26.93 -23.07
C PRO A 291 -0.82 -25.51 -22.74
N VAL A 292 0.31 -25.09 -23.31
CA VAL A 292 0.86 -23.73 -23.09
C VAL A 292 -0.20 -22.66 -23.34
N ALA A 293 -1.06 -22.84 -24.35
CA ALA A 293 -2.19 -21.96 -24.61
C ALA A 293 -3.19 -21.88 -23.45
N GLY A 294 -3.51 -23.03 -22.82
CA GLY A 294 -4.36 -23.10 -21.63
C GLY A 294 -3.74 -22.40 -20.42
N LEU A 295 -2.43 -22.57 -20.20
CA LEU A 295 -1.69 -21.86 -19.13
C LEU A 295 -1.66 -20.34 -19.37
N VAL A 296 -1.47 -19.89 -20.62
CA VAL A 296 -1.52 -18.46 -20.97
C VAL A 296 -2.92 -17.88 -20.72
N TRP A 297 -3.98 -18.61 -21.08
CA TRP A 297 -5.36 -18.21 -20.79
C TRP A 297 -5.64 -18.18 -19.29
N GLY A 298 -5.21 -19.21 -18.55
CA GLY A 298 -5.31 -19.26 -17.09
C GLY A 298 -4.61 -18.07 -16.44
N LEU A 299 -3.39 -17.75 -16.88
CA LEU A 299 -2.64 -16.59 -16.42
C LEU A 299 -3.36 -15.27 -16.75
N ALA A 300 -3.92 -15.12 -17.96
CA ALA A 300 -4.65 -13.91 -18.35
C ALA A 300 -5.90 -13.69 -17.48
N ILE A 301 -6.64 -14.76 -17.20
CA ILE A 301 -7.80 -14.72 -16.31
C ILE A 301 -7.37 -14.38 -14.89
N GLN A 302 -6.36 -15.07 -14.35
CA GLN A 302 -5.85 -14.78 -13.01
C GLN A 302 -5.31 -13.34 -12.91
N PHE A 303 -4.57 -12.86 -13.91
CA PHE A 303 -4.13 -11.47 -13.98
C PHE A 303 -5.31 -10.49 -13.93
N GLY A 304 -6.36 -10.73 -14.72
CA GLY A 304 -7.53 -9.85 -14.77
C GLY A 304 -8.27 -9.77 -13.43
N PHE A 305 -8.57 -10.91 -12.80
CA PHE A 305 -9.30 -10.94 -11.54
C PHE A 305 -8.42 -10.65 -10.32
N MET A 306 -7.28 -11.34 -10.18
CA MET A 306 -6.36 -11.15 -9.06
C MET A 306 -5.73 -9.76 -9.10
N GLY A 307 -5.20 -9.35 -10.25
CA GLY A 307 -4.60 -8.04 -10.44
C GLY A 307 -5.62 -6.91 -10.35
N GLY A 308 -6.72 -7.03 -11.10
CA GLY A 308 -7.76 -6.01 -11.17
C GLY A 308 -8.47 -5.80 -9.83
N ILE A 309 -8.81 -6.87 -9.10
CA ILE A 309 -9.59 -6.78 -7.87
C ILE A 309 -8.69 -6.78 -6.64
N VAL A 310 -7.96 -7.87 -6.41
CA VAL A 310 -7.25 -8.11 -5.14
C VAL A 310 -6.04 -7.18 -5.00
N THR A 311 -5.14 -7.16 -5.99
CA THR A 311 -3.93 -6.32 -5.94
C THR A 311 -4.29 -4.83 -5.88
N THR A 312 -5.30 -4.38 -6.63
CA THR A 312 -5.80 -3.00 -6.57
C THR A 312 -6.35 -2.64 -5.20
N ALA A 313 -7.26 -3.45 -4.64
CA ALA A 313 -7.86 -3.19 -3.33
C ALA A 313 -6.82 -3.12 -2.21
N LEU A 314 -5.85 -4.05 -2.23
CA LEU A 314 -4.75 -4.07 -1.25
C LEU A 314 -3.82 -2.87 -1.43
N THR A 315 -3.54 -2.43 -2.65
CA THR A 315 -2.74 -1.22 -2.88
C THR A 315 -3.45 0.03 -2.39
N CYS A 316 -4.74 0.18 -2.66
CA CYS A 316 -5.53 1.28 -2.11
C CYS A 316 -5.50 1.26 -0.58
N THR A 317 -5.62 0.07 0.02
CA THR A 317 -5.52 -0.13 1.47
C THR A 317 -4.15 0.26 2.00
N GLU A 318 -3.07 -0.14 1.33
CA GLU A 318 -1.69 0.19 1.69
C GLU A 318 -1.48 1.71 1.76
N THR A 319 -2.01 2.46 0.79
CA THR A 319 -1.91 3.93 0.81
C THR A 319 -2.75 4.55 1.93
N LEU A 320 -3.96 4.05 2.20
CA LEU A 320 -4.78 4.52 3.34
C LEU A 320 -4.08 4.26 4.68
N VAL A 321 -3.41 3.11 4.81
CA VAL A 321 -2.59 2.77 5.98
C VAL A 321 -1.36 3.68 6.08
N ALA A 322 -0.73 4.04 4.96
CA ALA A 322 0.38 5.00 4.94
C ALA A 322 -0.07 6.40 5.40
N LEU A 323 -1.21 6.91 4.94
CA LEU A 323 -1.79 8.17 5.43
C LEU A 323 -2.09 8.12 6.93
N SER A 324 -2.66 7.00 7.42
CA SER A 324 -2.91 6.79 8.85
C SER A 324 -1.61 6.73 9.67
N TYR A 325 -0.52 6.20 9.08
CA TYR A 325 0.79 6.17 9.71
C TYR A 325 1.42 7.56 9.77
N ASP A 326 1.34 8.34 8.69
CA ASP A 326 1.85 9.71 8.63
C ASP A 326 1.17 10.60 9.66
N GLU A 327 -0.16 10.51 9.79
CA GLU A 327 -0.93 11.20 10.83
C GLU A 327 -0.54 10.74 12.24
N ARG A 328 -0.21 9.46 12.42
CA ARG A 328 0.26 8.96 13.73
C ARG A 328 1.63 9.52 14.07
N LEU A 329 2.57 9.53 13.13
CA LEU A 329 3.91 10.09 13.33
C LEU A 329 3.84 11.58 13.64
N TRP A 330 2.94 12.29 12.94
CA TRP A 330 2.61 13.68 13.24
C TRP A 330 2.00 13.81 14.65
N GLY A 331 1.05 12.96 15.06
CA GLY A 331 0.48 13.02 16.41
C GLY A 331 1.49 12.74 17.55
N GLU A 332 2.55 11.98 17.28
CA GLU A 332 3.58 11.65 18.28
C GLU A 332 4.39 12.86 18.74
N ILE A 333 4.53 13.92 17.93
CA ILE A 333 5.26 15.14 18.34
C ILE A 333 4.54 15.89 19.47
N ALA A 334 3.21 15.78 19.55
CA ALA A 334 2.41 16.41 20.61
C ALA A 334 2.47 15.61 21.93
N HIS A 335 3.05 14.41 21.92
CA HIS A 335 3.24 13.61 23.12
C HIS A 335 4.51 14.04 23.89
N LYS A 336 4.50 13.81 25.21
CA LYS A 336 5.64 14.07 26.11
C LYS A 336 6.97 13.39 25.71
N LYS A 337 6.91 12.35 24.87
CA LYS A 337 8.08 11.59 24.39
C LYS A 337 8.70 12.18 23.11
N GLY A 338 7.98 13.08 22.43
CA GLY A 338 8.31 13.58 21.10
C GLY A 338 8.19 12.49 20.02
N SER A 339 8.30 12.91 18.76
CA SER A 339 8.47 12.02 17.62
C SER A 339 9.91 12.04 17.14
N ASP A 340 10.37 10.91 16.60
CA ASP A 340 11.64 10.88 15.92
C ASP A 340 11.45 11.55 14.55
N TYR A 341 12.35 12.45 14.19
CA TYR A 341 12.26 13.20 12.94
C TYR A 341 12.40 12.30 11.70
N SER A 342 13.35 11.36 11.76
CA SER A 342 13.61 10.37 10.71
C SER A 342 13.55 8.93 11.27
N PRO A 343 12.35 8.41 11.57
CA PRO A 343 12.17 7.04 12.07
C PRO A 343 12.83 6.02 11.14
N THR A 344 13.44 4.99 11.74
CA THR A 344 13.95 3.86 10.97
C THR A 344 12.81 3.12 10.28
N PHE A 345 13.11 2.45 9.16
CA PHE A 345 12.15 1.63 8.42
C PHE A 345 11.39 0.65 9.34
N TRP A 346 12.10 -0.01 10.24
CA TRP A 346 11.52 -0.98 11.17
C TRP A 346 10.56 -0.36 12.17
N LYS A 347 10.78 0.90 12.58
CA LYS A 347 9.87 1.60 13.49
C LYS A 347 8.45 1.67 12.92
N LYS A 348 8.29 1.80 11.59
CA LYS A 348 6.97 1.78 10.91
C LYS A 348 6.16 0.53 11.28
N TYR A 349 6.80 -0.64 11.27
CA TYR A 349 6.14 -1.94 11.50
C TYR A 349 6.04 -2.33 12.97
N VAL A 350 7.00 -1.90 13.79
CA VAL A 350 7.01 -2.21 15.23
C VAL A 350 6.04 -1.31 15.99
N VAL A 351 5.98 -0.03 15.64
CA VAL A 351 5.15 0.95 16.37
C VAL A 351 3.70 0.90 15.88
N SER A 352 3.47 0.67 14.58
CA SER A 352 2.14 0.55 14.02
C SER A 352 1.87 -0.87 13.52
N TRP A 353 0.81 -1.48 14.06
CA TRP A 353 0.37 -2.80 13.63
C TRP A 353 -0.28 -2.77 12.24
N GLN A 354 -0.79 -1.62 11.78
CA GLN A 354 -1.52 -1.53 10.51
C GLN A 354 -0.61 -1.81 9.29
N PRO A 355 0.60 -1.20 9.16
CA PRO A 355 1.55 -1.57 8.10
C PRO A 355 1.99 -3.04 8.14
N LEU A 356 2.14 -3.61 9.34
CA LEU A 356 2.46 -5.03 9.49
C LEU A 356 1.29 -5.91 9.03
N ALA A 357 0.06 -5.55 9.40
CA ALA A 357 -1.13 -6.28 9.01
C ALA A 357 -1.32 -6.28 7.49
N ILE A 358 -1.13 -5.15 6.80
CA ILE A 358 -1.24 -5.12 5.33
C ILE A 358 -0.10 -5.88 4.65
N LEU A 359 1.13 -5.82 5.20
CA LEU A 359 2.28 -6.58 4.72
C LEU A 359 2.01 -8.09 4.72
N MET A 360 1.31 -8.58 5.75
CA MET A 360 0.92 -9.98 5.91
C MET A 360 -0.36 -10.32 5.13
N ALA A 361 -1.32 -9.41 5.08
CA ALA A 361 -2.59 -9.61 4.39
C ALA A 361 -2.34 -9.81 2.89
N GLU A 362 -1.43 -9.06 2.27
CA GLU A 362 -1.18 -9.18 0.83
C GLU A 362 -0.93 -10.63 0.36
N PRO A 363 0.13 -11.35 0.80
CA PRO A 363 0.35 -12.72 0.35
C PRO A 363 -0.80 -13.66 0.73
N VAL A 364 -1.46 -13.42 1.87
CA VAL A 364 -2.62 -14.24 2.30
C VAL A 364 -3.82 -14.05 1.37
N PHE A 365 -4.16 -12.83 0.98
CA PHE A 365 -5.28 -12.56 0.08
C PHE A 365 -5.02 -13.09 -1.34
N HIS A 366 -3.79 -12.98 -1.85
CA HIS A 366 -3.44 -13.60 -3.14
C HIS A 366 -3.48 -15.13 -3.07
N TRP A 367 -3.02 -15.72 -1.96
CA TRP A 367 -3.14 -17.17 -1.73
C TRP A 367 -4.61 -17.62 -1.61
N LEU A 368 -5.43 -16.95 -0.80
CA LEU A 368 -6.86 -17.23 -0.70
C LEU A 368 -7.55 -17.11 -2.06
N PHE A 369 -7.15 -16.12 -2.87
CA PHE A 369 -7.63 -15.98 -4.24
C PHE A 369 -7.23 -17.17 -5.12
N GLY A 370 -6.00 -17.67 -5.01
CA GLY A 370 -5.58 -18.91 -5.68
C GLY A 370 -6.41 -20.14 -5.27
N LEU A 371 -6.92 -20.19 -4.04
CA LEU A 371 -7.87 -21.23 -3.62
C LEU A 371 -9.25 -21.09 -4.26
N ALA A 372 -9.69 -19.85 -4.51
CA ALA A 372 -10.97 -19.57 -5.17
C ALA A 372 -10.90 -19.77 -6.68
N VAL A 373 -9.74 -19.49 -7.26
CA VAL A 373 -9.49 -19.47 -8.69
C VAL A 373 -8.19 -20.19 -8.96
N GLY A 374 -8.31 -21.47 -9.31
CA GLY A 374 -7.18 -22.34 -9.55
C GLY A 374 -7.05 -22.74 -11.00
N VAL A 375 -5.84 -23.17 -11.36
CA VAL A 375 -5.56 -23.84 -12.62
C VAL A 375 -5.07 -25.24 -12.27
N SER A 376 -5.83 -26.24 -12.69
CA SER A 376 -5.43 -27.64 -12.68
C SER A 376 -4.66 -27.95 -13.97
N ALA A 377 -3.73 -28.88 -13.89
CA ALA A 377 -2.97 -29.31 -15.05
C ALA A 377 -3.84 -30.07 -16.07
N ASP A 378 -4.73 -30.94 -15.60
CA ASP A 378 -5.51 -31.87 -16.43
C ASP A 378 -6.97 -31.45 -16.61
N THR A 379 -7.56 -30.72 -15.65
CA THR A 379 -8.97 -30.30 -15.72
C THR A 379 -9.19 -28.84 -16.04
N GLY A 380 -8.10 -28.07 -16.18
CA GLY A 380 -8.15 -26.70 -16.62
C GLY A 380 -8.46 -25.70 -15.52
N PHE A 381 -9.21 -24.66 -15.87
CA PHE A 381 -9.47 -23.55 -14.96
C PHE A 381 -10.69 -23.85 -14.09
N HIS A 382 -10.56 -23.68 -12.78
CA HIS A 382 -11.66 -23.97 -11.87
C HIS A 382 -11.95 -22.81 -10.92
N VAL A 383 -13.24 -22.53 -10.73
CA VAL A 383 -13.74 -21.45 -9.89
C VAL A 383 -14.60 -22.03 -8.77
N ARG A 384 -14.22 -21.72 -7.52
CA ARG A 384 -14.88 -22.23 -6.31
C ARG A 384 -15.64 -21.11 -5.61
N PRO A 385 -16.99 -21.07 -5.69
CA PRO A 385 -17.79 -19.92 -5.24
C PRO A 385 -17.70 -19.66 -3.73
N ILE A 386 -17.58 -20.70 -2.91
CA ILE A 386 -17.50 -20.56 -1.45
C ILE A 386 -16.23 -19.83 -1.03
N GLN A 387 -15.11 -20.09 -1.70
CA GLN A 387 -13.84 -19.44 -1.46
C GLN A 387 -13.86 -17.97 -1.90
N ILE A 388 -14.60 -17.63 -2.96
CA ILE A 388 -14.88 -16.22 -3.34
C ILE A 388 -15.58 -15.49 -2.18
N PHE A 389 -16.55 -16.12 -1.53
CA PHE A 389 -17.21 -15.55 -0.36
C PHE A 389 -16.26 -15.39 0.84
N TYR A 390 -15.32 -16.31 1.06
CA TYR A 390 -14.32 -16.15 2.12
C TYR A 390 -13.43 -14.92 1.91
N ILE A 391 -12.91 -14.72 0.69
CA ILE A 391 -12.08 -13.56 0.35
C ILE A 391 -12.91 -12.27 0.48
N SER A 392 -14.15 -12.29 -0.02
CA SER A 392 -15.05 -11.13 0.06
C SER A 392 -15.39 -10.79 1.51
N GLY A 393 -15.67 -11.79 2.34
CA GLY A 393 -15.88 -11.63 3.78
C GLY A 393 -14.66 -11.08 4.52
N ALA A 394 -13.46 -11.59 4.22
CA ALA A 394 -12.21 -11.03 4.73
C ALA A 394 -12.02 -9.56 4.27
N GLY A 395 -12.43 -9.25 3.04
CA GLY A 395 -12.46 -7.89 2.50
C GLY A 395 -13.39 -6.95 3.28
N VAL A 396 -14.59 -7.42 3.68
CA VAL A 396 -15.52 -6.65 4.54
C VAL A 396 -14.90 -6.36 5.90
N LEU A 397 -14.22 -7.34 6.52
CA LEU A 397 -13.54 -7.12 7.79
C LEU A 397 -12.43 -6.07 7.65
N GLY A 398 -11.60 -6.17 6.61
CA GLY A 398 -10.55 -5.19 6.31
C GLY A 398 -11.13 -3.79 6.09
N LEU A 399 -12.21 -3.70 5.31
CA LEU A 399 -12.94 -2.46 5.07
C LEU A 399 -13.49 -1.85 6.36
N GLY A 400 -14.08 -2.66 7.24
CA GLY A 400 -14.58 -2.20 8.54
C GLY A 400 -13.49 -1.61 9.42
N ILE A 401 -12.29 -2.20 9.41
CA ILE A 401 -11.11 -1.69 10.13
C ILE A 401 -10.66 -0.33 9.56
N ILE A 402 -10.52 -0.23 8.24
CA ILE A 402 -10.08 1.01 7.58
C ILE A 402 -11.12 2.12 7.78
N PHE A 403 -12.39 1.82 7.54
CA PHE A 403 -13.49 2.76 7.73
C PHE A 403 -13.58 3.22 9.18
N GLY A 404 -13.42 2.30 10.14
CA GLY A 404 -13.35 2.65 11.56
C GLY A 404 -12.19 3.59 11.88
N ALA A 405 -11.00 3.30 11.36
CA ALA A 405 -9.83 4.17 11.52
C ALA A 405 -10.03 5.56 10.87
N ALA A 406 -10.77 5.63 9.77
CA ALA A 406 -11.09 6.86 9.08
C ALA A 406 -12.10 7.73 9.83
N LYS A 407 -13.18 7.10 10.30
CA LYS A 407 -14.39 7.75 10.80
C LYS A 407 -14.28 8.12 12.27
N PHE A 408 -13.52 7.35 13.05
CA PHE A 408 -13.32 7.58 14.48
C PHE A 408 -11.93 8.18 14.73
N PRO A 409 -11.76 9.51 14.56
CA PRO A 409 -10.48 10.16 14.75
C PRO A 409 -10.01 10.01 16.21
N ARG A 410 -8.70 9.85 16.39
CA ARG A 410 -8.10 9.94 17.72
C ARG A 410 -8.20 11.36 18.23
N LYS A 411 -8.69 11.53 19.46
CA LYS A 411 -8.73 12.81 20.15
C LYS A 411 -7.30 13.29 20.41
N THR A 412 -6.91 14.36 19.74
CA THR A 412 -5.64 15.07 19.92
C THR A 412 -5.91 16.56 19.85
N LEU A 413 -5.17 17.40 20.56
CA LEU A 413 -5.21 18.86 20.38
C LEU A 413 -4.30 19.34 19.24
N CYS A 414 -3.46 18.44 18.72
CA CYS A 414 -2.63 18.71 17.56
C CYS A 414 -3.50 18.74 16.29
N PRO A 415 -3.37 19.79 15.43
CA PRO A 415 -4.06 19.87 14.16
C PRO A 415 -3.76 18.67 13.27
N LYS A 416 -4.76 18.19 12.52
CA LYS A 416 -4.63 17.03 11.63
C LYS A 416 -3.97 17.41 10.32
N THR A 417 -3.00 16.61 9.88
CA THR A 417 -2.28 16.84 8.61
C THR A 417 -2.52 15.74 7.60
N PHE A 418 -2.74 14.49 8.07
CA PHE A 418 -2.87 13.31 7.21
C PHE A 418 -1.75 13.19 6.16
N GLY A 419 -0.54 13.64 6.50
CA GLY A 419 0.61 13.61 5.60
C GLY A 419 0.62 14.69 4.50
N HIS A 420 -0.30 15.67 4.54
CA HIS A 420 -0.26 16.82 3.63
C HIS A 420 0.94 17.71 3.92
N LEU A 421 1.86 17.82 2.96
CA LEU A 421 3.18 18.39 3.17
C LEU A 421 3.13 19.89 3.47
N GLN A 422 2.32 20.66 2.74
CA GLN A 422 2.19 22.10 2.99
C GLN A 422 1.60 22.38 4.38
N THR A 423 0.62 21.59 4.84
CA THR A 423 0.06 21.78 6.19
C THR A 423 1.10 21.45 7.27
N ILE A 424 1.94 20.43 7.06
CA ILE A 424 3.05 20.16 7.97
C ILE A 424 4.01 21.35 8.01
N VAL A 425 4.39 21.89 6.86
CA VAL A 425 5.27 23.07 6.77
C VAL A 425 4.67 24.30 7.46
N ASP A 426 3.36 24.48 7.37
CA ASP A 426 2.66 25.59 8.04
C ASP A 426 2.68 25.47 9.58
N LEU A 427 2.61 24.24 10.09
CA LEU A 427 2.56 23.91 11.52
C LEU A 427 3.95 23.79 12.18
N VAL A 428 5.00 23.50 11.39
CA VAL A 428 6.38 23.40 11.86
C VAL A 428 7.07 24.76 11.73
N ASP A 429 7.54 25.29 12.85
CA ASP A 429 8.25 26.58 12.91
C ASP A 429 9.75 26.41 13.19
N VAL A 430 10.13 25.35 13.93
CA VAL A 430 11.51 24.97 14.19
C VAL A 430 11.76 23.57 13.64
N TRP A 431 12.67 23.48 12.68
CA TRP A 431 13.17 22.22 12.13
C TRP A 431 14.41 21.75 12.90
N PRO A 432 14.60 20.42 13.08
CA PRO A 432 15.81 19.89 13.68
C PRO A 432 17.01 20.06 12.75
N GLU A 433 18.17 20.36 13.32
CA GLU A 433 19.43 20.48 12.59
C GLU A 433 20.01 19.11 12.23
N THR A 434 19.74 18.10 13.07
CA THR A 434 20.24 16.73 12.89
C THR A 434 19.10 15.71 12.84
N LEU A 435 19.31 14.62 12.09
CA LEU A 435 18.29 13.59 11.88
C LEU A 435 17.90 12.83 13.16
N GLU A 436 18.76 12.86 14.18
CA GLU A 436 18.60 12.14 15.45
C GLU A 436 17.79 12.93 16.49
N GLN A 437 17.59 14.23 16.25
CA GLN A 437 16.82 15.07 17.16
C GLN A 437 15.33 14.69 17.14
N LYS A 438 14.73 14.74 18.32
CA LYS A 438 13.29 14.59 18.48
C LYS A 438 12.60 15.91 18.26
N MET A 439 11.40 15.84 17.72
CA MET A 439 10.50 16.97 17.61
C MET A 439 9.39 16.87 18.62
N TYR A 440 9.14 17.99 19.29
CA TYR A 440 8.00 18.20 20.18
C TYR A 440 7.14 19.30 19.59
N TRP A 441 5.82 19.26 19.83
CA TRP A 441 4.90 20.32 19.46
C TRP A 441 4.02 20.70 20.62
N GLY A 442 3.77 21.99 20.78
CA GLY A 442 2.87 22.48 21.80
C GLY A 442 2.89 23.99 21.94
N LYS A 443 2.30 24.47 23.03
CA LYS A 443 2.26 25.89 23.39
C LYS A 443 3.66 26.39 23.74
N LYS A 444 4.15 27.40 23.01
CA LYS A 444 5.42 28.06 23.31
C LYS A 444 5.23 29.17 24.34
N LYS A 445 6.30 29.46 25.10
CA LYS A 445 6.32 30.60 26.02
C LYS A 445 6.25 31.87 25.19
N ILE A 446 5.30 32.75 25.50
CA ILE A 446 5.10 34.00 24.75
C ILE A 446 6.34 34.87 24.90
N CYS A 447 7.07 35.12 23.81
CA CYS A 447 8.12 36.15 23.80
C CYS A 447 7.60 37.52 23.31
N ALA A 448 6.43 37.59 22.67
CA ALA A 448 6.03 38.76 21.87
C ALA A 448 5.01 39.72 22.53
N ALA A 449 4.18 39.28 23.48
CA ALA A 449 3.12 40.13 24.03
C ALA A 449 3.64 41.32 24.87
N GLU A 450 4.82 41.19 25.50
CA GLU A 450 5.44 42.31 26.23
C GLU A 450 5.98 43.42 25.31
N ASN A 451 6.33 43.10 24.06
CA ASN A 451 6.98 44.07 23.17
C ASN A 451 6.00 44.94 22.35
N LEU A 452 4.71 44.60 22.29
CA LEU A 452 3.73 45.31 21.46
C LEU A 452 2.87 46.34 22.21
N GLY A 453 3.08 46.54 23.52
CA GLY A 453 2.40 47.59 24.29
C GLY A 453 0.87 47.48 24.32
N VAL A 454 0.31 46.30 24.00
CA VAL A 454 -1.14 46.07 23.92
C VAL A 454 -1.70 46.07 25.34
N LYS A 455 -2.65 46.99 25.60
CA LYS A 455 -3.33 47.11 26.90
C LYS A 455 -4.02 45.80 27.27
N SER A 456 -3.90 45.45 28.55
CA SER A 456 -4.25 44.20 29.24
C SER A 456 -5.75 43.79 29.24
N GLY A 457 -6.52 44.14 28.22
CA GLY A 457 -7.96 43.84 28.10
C GLY A 457 -8.38 42.93 26.95
N LEU A 458 -7.51 42.65 25.96
CA LEU A 458 -7.82 41.71 24.86
C LEU A 458 -7.35 40.29 25.18
N ALA A 459 -8.11 39.29 24.69
CA ALA A 459 -7.77 37.88 24.80
C ALA A 459 -6.34 37.64 24.32
N THR A 460 -5.51 37.03 25.19
CA THR A 460 -4.11 36.74 24.86
C THR A 460 -4.07 35.65 23.78
N VAL A 461 -3.45 35.98 22.64
CA VAL A 461 -3.17 35.02 21.58
C VAL A 461 -1.80 34.38 21.85
N TYR A 462 -1.79 33.06 22.01
CA TYR A 462 -0.58 32.27 22.20
C TYR A 462 -0.02 31.79 20.86
N HIS A 463 1.19 31.23 20.88
CA HIS A 463 1.74 30.53 19.72
C HIS A 463 1.88 29.04 20.03
N ALA A 464 1.46 28.19 19.09
CA ALA A 464 1.70 26.75 19.11
C ALA A 464 2.67 26.40 17.98
N GLY A 465 3.71 25.63 18.29
CA GLY A 465 4.76 25.34 17.33
C GLY A 465 5.63 24.17 17.76
N THR A 466 6.64 23.86 16.96
CA THR A 466 7.59 22.80 17.20
C THR A 466 8.82 23.26 17.98
N SER A 467 9.43 22.36 18.73
CA SER A 467 10.69 22.58 19.45
C SER A 467 11.54 21.31 19.42
N ILE A 468 12.85 21.49 19.39
CA ILE A 468 13.83 20.40 19.57
C ILE A 468 14.04 20.07 21.06
N GLU A 469 13.79 21.05 21.93
CA GLU A 469 13.84 20.89 23.38
C GLU A 469 12.45 20.59 23.91
N LYS A 470 12.34 19.55 24.74
CA LYS A 470 11.08 19.17 25.38
C LYS A 470 10.51 20.30 26.24
N ASP A 471 11.37 21.04 26.94
CA ASP A 471 10.96 22.13 27.83
C ASP A 471 10.66 23.45 27.09
N GLY A 472 10.95 23.48 25.78
CA GLY A 472 10.60 24.59 24.89
C GLY A 472 9.10 24.64 24.53
N VAL A 473 8.35 23.58 24.80
CA VAL A 473 6.90 23.51 24.58
C VAL A 473 6.15 23.01 25.81
N SER A 474 4.96 23.56 26.02
CA SER A 474 4.00 23.16 27.04
C SER A 474 2.74 22.58 26.38
N THR A 475 1.90 21.92 27.18
CA THR A 475 0.66 21.34 26.66
C THR A 475 -0.29 22.44 26.15
N VAL A 476 -0.82 22.26 24.95
CA VAL A 476 -1.86 23.14 24.39
C VAL A 476 -3.12 23.07 25.23
N ILE A 477 -3.77 24.21 25.44
CA ILE A 477 -4.97 24.36 26.25
C ILE A 477 -6.15 24.67 25.33
N GLY A 478 -7.22 23.86 25.38
CA GLY A 478 -8.35 23.93 24.42
C GLY A 478 -9.13 25.24 24.39
N HIS A 479 -9.16 25.99 25.49
CA HIS A 479 -9.92 27.25 25.61
C HIS A 479 -9.08 28.51 25.36
N GLU A 480 -7.87 28.36 24.81
CA GLU A 480 -7.00 29.49 24.48
C GLU A 480 -6.93 29.71 22.97
N TRP A 481 -6.72 30.97 22.55
CA TRP A 481 -6.49 31.31 21.15
C TRP A 481 -5.02 31.16 20.78
N TYR A 482 -4.75 30.59 19.60
CA TYR A 482 -3.40 30.45 19.08
C TYR A 482 -3.27 31.06 17.68
N GLY A 483 -2.24 31.86 17.47
CA GLY A 483 -1.91 32.53 16.22
C GLY A 483 -0.41 32.39 15.90
N GLY A 484 -0.04 32.59 14.63
CA GLY A 484 1.38 32.58 14.24
C GLY A 484 2.13 33.80 14.80
N GLU A 485 3.45 33.66 15.01
CA GLU A 485 4.31 34.68 15.64
C GLU A 485 4.24 36.06 14.98
N ASN A 486 3.91 36.14 13.68
CA ASN A 486 3.84 37.39 12.90
C ASN A 486 2.49 37.56 12.18
N CYS A 487 1.36 37.24 12.82
CA CYS A 487 0.05 37.30 12.18
C CYS A 487 -0.66 38.65 12.44
N PRO A 488 -0.56 39.67 11.56
CA PRO A 488 -1.24 40.96 11.76
C PRO A 488 -2.78 40.81 11.78
N GLY A 489 -3.33 39.85 11.04
CA GLY A 489 -4.78 39.57 11.01
C GLY A 489 -5.31 38.84 12.26
N CYS A 490 -4.44 38.23 13.07
CA CYS A 490 -4.88 37.51 14.26
C CYS A 490 -5.45 38.43 15.35
N PHE A 491 -5.09 39.72 15.32
CA PHE A 491 -5.63 40.73 16.24
C PHE A 491 -6.90 41.41 15.71
N SER A 492 -7.11 41.46 14.40
CA SER A 492 -8.33 42.05 13.80
C SER A 492 -9.56 41.17 13.99
N ASP A 493 -9.40 39.84 13.97
CA ASP A 493 -10.51 38.89 14.13
C ASP A 493 -11.02 38.80 15.57
N LEU A 494 -10.24 39.26 16.56
CA LEU A 494 -10.64 39.31 17.98
C LEU A 494 -11.33 40.63 18.37
N ALA A 495 -11.26 41.64 17.50
CA ALA A 495 -11.83 42.97 17.74
C ALA A 495 -13.27 43.10 17.23
N ASN A 496 -13.74 42.14 16.43
CA ASN A 496 -15.13 42.01 15.96
C ASN A 496 -15.81 40.84 16.68
#